data_AF-A0AAW5W2H1-F1
#
_entry.id   AF-A0AAW5W2H1-F1
#
_cell.length_a   1.000
_cell.length_b   1.000
_cell.length_c   1.000
_cell.angle_alpha   90.00
_cell.angle_beta   90.00
_cell.angle_gamma   90.00
#
_symmetry.space_group_name_H-M   'P 1'
#
loop_
_entity.id
_entity.type
_entity.pdbx_description
1 polymer ?
#
loop_
_entity_poly.entity_id
_entity_poly.type
_entity_poly.pdbx_seq_one_letter_code
_entity_poly.pdbx_strand_id
1 'polypeptide(L)'
;MKLYHFTGVAMLHSILTSEGINKGYFHLSDGKMLHGHSWYTSYPLPYGHGLVDGTEVLTESDKDFLRKAGGQDAHSPVRGTHNKRLIRLTVDSAWLKQQDTFYSFKKLLRKYEQPSVWATILGIQGWVKTENLSDSELKRWTKSPKLKHDTWYVHIETLPIERILSIEFMEKPDVYVPYDFELHGRLELEKSGLYSITAEQFKELNEISQEEDFTGGEVLVICPKPDAEPTIVFRKRNSAHVFAISDGRLMGSQGTTFIPESLKIISDWVKQNSGQLMNLWNRSKENLMRYDS
;
A
#
# COMPACT_ATOMS: atom_id res chain seq x y z
N MET A 1 22.93 7.64 7.60
CA MET A 1 21.70 7.24 8.31
C MET A 1 20.75 6.68 7.27
N LYS A 2 20.35 5.41 7.37
CA LYS A 2 19.34 4.82 6.48
C LYS A 2 17.95 5.33 6.86
N LEU A 3 17.06 5.38 5.89
CA LEU A 3 15.64 5.67 6.08
C LEU A 3 14.82 4.51 5.54
N TYR A 4 13.77 4.17 6.28
CA TYR A 4 12.88 3.07 5.97
C TYR A 4 11.44 3.56 5.81
N HIS A 5 10.73 3.00 4.84
CA HIS A 5 9.29 3.11 4.70
C HIS A 5 8.68 1.73 4.91
N PHE A 6 7.74 1.61 5.84
CA PHE A 6 7.04 0.36 6.10
C PHE A 6 5.68 0.36 5.41
N THR A 7 5.35 -0.76 4.76
CA THR A 7 4.11 -0.90 4.01
C THR A 7 3.64 -2.36 3.97
N GLY A 8 2.43 -2.59 3.44
CA GLY A 8 1.91 -3.94 3.20
C GLY A 8 2.16 -4.39 1.76
N VAL A 9 2.01 -5.69 1.50
CA VAL A 9 2.24 -6.27 0.15
C VAL A 9 1.33 -5.64 -0.91
N ALA A 10 0.03 -5.47 -0.62
CA ALA A 10 -0.90 -4.81 -1.56
C ALA A 10 -0.48 -3.36 -1.89
N MET A 11 -0.01 -2.64 -0.88
CA MET A 11 0.45 -1.25 -1.02
C MET A 11 1.80 -1.16 -1.72
N LEU A 12 2.72 -2.12 -1.51
CA LEU A 12 3.96 -2.22 -2.26
C LEU A 12 3.68 -2.27 -3.76
N HIS A 13 2.78 -3.16 -4.20
CA HIS A 13 2.44 -3.26 -5.62
C HIS A 13 1.79 -1.99 -6.16
N SER A 14 0.98 -1.29 -5.36
CA SER A 14 0.49 0.03 -5.73
C SER A 14 1.62 1.06 -5.87
N ILE A 15 2.64 1.03 -5.00
CA ILE A 15 3.80 1.91 -5.08
C ILE A 15 4.57 1.65 -6.37
N LEU A 16 4.90 0.37 -6.66
CA LEU A 16 5.70 -0.03 -7.82
C LEU A 16 5.00 0.22 -9.16
N THR A 17 3.67 0.15 -9.21
CA THR A 17 2.92 0.49 -10.43
C THR A 17 2.55 1.97 -10.52
N SER A 18 2.82 2.77 -9.50
CA SER A 18 2.56 4.22 -9.52
C SER A 18 3.83 5.00 -9.89
N GLU A 19 3.90 6.29 -9.55
CA GLU A 19 5.11 7.09 -9.68
C GLU A 19 6.11 6.88 -8.53
N GLY A 20 5.69 6.22 -7.45
CA GLY A 20 6.51 5.90 -6.28
C GLY A 20 5.78 6.11 -4.96
N ILE A 21 6.51 6.48 -3.90
CA ILE A 21 5.90 6.69 -2.57
C ILE A 21 5.31 8.10 -2.51
N ASN A 22 4.03 8.23 -2.86
CA ASN A 22 3.31 9.50 -2.92
C ASN A 22 1.99 9.54 -2.12
N LYS A 23 1.65 8.42 -1.46
CA LYS A 23 0.47 8.30 -0.61
C LYS A 23 0.84 8.34 0.87
N GLY A 24 -0.09 8.86 1.65
CA GLY A 24 0.04 8.98 3.10
C GLY A 24 -0.72 10.20 3.61
N TYR A 25 -0.87 10.30 4.92
CA TYR A 25 -1.57 11.39 5.54
C TYR A 25 -0.89 11.82 6.84
N PHE A 26 -1.10 13.06 7.24
CA PHE A 26 -0.76 13.57 8.56
C PHE A 26 -2.03 14.14 9.22
N HIS A 27 -2.31 13.68 10.43
CA HIS A 27 -3.45 14.12 11.22
C HIS A 27 -3.01 15.21 12.20
N LEU A 28 -3.58 16.40 12.06
CA LEU A 28 -3.35 17.54 12.94
C LEU A 28 -4.13 17.37 14.25
N SER A 29 -3.72 18.11 15.29
CA SER A 29 -4.35 18.05 16.61
C SER A 29 -5.80 18.55 16.64
N ASP A 30 -6.22 19.31 15.63
CA ASP A 30 -7.58 19.84 15.48
C ASP A 30 -8.51 18.89 14.71
N GLY A 31 -8.04 17.70 14.34
CA GLY A 31 -8.81 16.72 13.57
C GLY A 31 -8.63 16.81 12.05
N LYS A 32 -7.92 17.82 11.54
CA LYS A 32 -7.73 17.98 10.09
C LYS A 32 -6.74 16.96 9.55
N MET A 33 -7.08 16.35 8.42
CA MET A 33 -6.22 15.41 7.70
C MET A 33 -5.56 16.08 6.50
N LEU A 34 -4.23 15.99 6.43
CA LEU A 34 -3.44 16.45 5.30
C LEU A 34 -2.97 15.23 4.49
N HIS A 35 -3.33 15.14 3.21
CA HIS A 35 -2.89 14.06 2.33
C HIS A 35 -1.52 14.36 1.70
N GLY A 36 -0.93 13.34 1.05
CA GLY A 36 0.38 13.47 0.38
C GLY A 36 1.56 13.49 1.35
N HIS A 37 1.40 12.95 2.56
CA HIS A 37 2.46 12.93 3.58
C HIS A 37 3.02 11.51 3.73
N SER A 38 4.08 11.22 2.99
CA SER A 38 4.76 9.92 3.02
C SER A 38 5.70 9.84 4.23
N TRP A 39 5.54 8.80 5.05
CA TRP A 39 6.27 8.62 6.30
C TRP A 39 7.52 7.75 6.14
N TYR A 40 8.57 8.11 6.85
CA TYR A 40 9.83 7.38 6.94
C TYR A 40 10.33 7.33 8.38
N THR A 41 11.20 6.38 8.67
CA THR A 41 11.89 6.31 9.95
C THR A 41 13.35 5.90 9.80
N SER A 42 14.20 6.38 10.71
CA SER A 42 15.58 5.87 10.85
C SER A 42 15.67 4.58 11.66
N TYR A 43 14.58 4.11 12.27
CA TYR A 43 14.53 2.87 13.04
C TYR A 43 14.20 1.67 12.14
N PRO A 44 14.98 0.57 12.19
CA PRO A 44 14.87 -0.51 11.20
C PRO A 44 13.74 -1.51 11.46
N LEU A 45 13.04 -1.42 12.59
CA LEU A 45 11.97 -2.35 12.97
C LEU A 45 10.61 -1.64 13.01
N PRO A 46 9.50 -2.34 12.73
CA PRO A 46 8.18 -1.72 12.53
C PRO A 46 7.47 -1.32 13.84
N TYR A 47 7.99 -1.70 15.00
CA TYR A 47 7.30 -1.54 16.29
C TYR A 47 7.34 -0.11 16.84
N GLY A 48 6.20 0.35 17.37
CA GLY A 48 6.07 1.69 17.95
C GLY A 48 5.86 2.81 16.93
N HIS A 49 5.53 2.46 15.69
CA HIS A 49 5.27 3.38 14.58
C HIS A 49 3.78 3.49 14.21
N GLY A 50 2.87 2.84 14.96
CA GLY A 50 1.43 2.84 14.64
C GLY A 50 1.07 2.00 13.42
N LEU A 51 1.93 1.04 13.05
CA LEU A 51 1.71 0.13 11.94
C LEU A 51 0.78 -1.00 12.33
N VAL A 52 -0.30 -1.13 11.57
CA VAL A 52 -1.26 -2.24 11.64
C VAL A 52 -0.65 -3.57 11.20
N ASP A 53 -1.08 -4.67 11.80
CA ASP A 53 -0.67 -6.03 11.45
C ASP A 53 -1.74 -6.85 10.72
N GLY A 54 -2.89 -6.25 10.44
CA GLY A 54 -3.96 -6.88 9.67
C GLY A 54 -4.84 -7.81 10.49
N THR A 55 -4.66 -7.86 11.81
CA THR A 55 -5.53 -8.62 12.73
C THR A 55 -6.54 -7.73 13.46
N GLU A 56 -6.54 -6.42 13.17
CA GLU A 56 -7.39 -5.46 13.87
C GLU A 56 -8.89 -5.70 13.58
N VAL A 57 -9.67 -5.77 14.66
CA VAL A 57 -11.13 -5.72 14.59
C VAL A 57 -11.56 -4.27 14.52
N LEU A 58 -12.06 -3.85 13.35
CA LEU A 58 -12.38 -2.45 13.07
C LEU A 58 -13.76 -2.06 13.62
N THR A 59 -13.79 -1.03 14.46
CA THR A 59 -15.02 -0.33 14.85
C THR A 59 -15.54 0.53 13.70
N GLU A 60 -16.78 1.02 13.77
CA GLU A 60 -17.31 1.96 12.76
C GLU A 60 -16.51 3.27 12.69
N SER A 61 -15.98 3.75 13.82
CA SER A 61 -15.07 4.89 13.83
C SER A 61 -13.74 4.58 13.15
N ASP A 62 -13.20 3.37 13.30
CA ASP A 62 -11.99 2.96 12.57
C ASP A 62 -12.26 2.92 11.07
N LYS A 63 -13.42 2.40 10.64
CA LYS A 63 -13.82 2.38 9.23
C LYS A 63 -14.01 3.79 8.65
N ASP A 64 -14.65 4.69 9.38
CA ASP A 64 -14.80 6.10 8.98
C ASP A 64 -13.44 6.79 8.84
N PHE A 65 -12.54 6.57 9.81
CA PHE A 65 -11.17 7.05 9.74
C PHE A 65 -10.43 6.51 8.51
N LEU A 66 -10.54 5.22 8.21
CA LEU A 66 -9.89 4.60 7.06
C LEU A 66 -10.43 5.12 5.72
N ARG A 67 -11.74 5.39 5.63
CA ARG A 67 -12.33 6.06 4.44
C ARG A 67 -11.74 7.45 4.25
N LYS A 68 -11.66 8.25 5.33
CA LYS A 68 -11.02 9.58 5.28
C LYS A 68 -9.55 9.49 4.89
N ALA A 69 -8.80 8.56 5.49
CA ALA A 69 -7.39 8.33 5.21
C ALA A 69 -7.12 7.89 3.76
N GLY A 70 -8.05 7.12 3.17
CA GLY A 70 -8.00 6.71 1.76
C GLY A 70 -8.21 7.86 0.77
N GLY A 71 -8.85 8.95 1.20
CA GLY A 71 -9.16 10.10 0.35
C GLY A 71 -10.45 9.92 -0.47
N GLN A 72 -10.68 10.83 -1.43
CA GLN A 72 -11.95 10.91 -2.15
C GLN A 72 -12.27 9.70 -3.04
N ASP A 73 -11.25 8.95 -3.46
CA ASP A 73 -11.40 7.79 -4.36
C ASP A 73 -11.67 6.47 -3.60
N ALA A 74 -11.76 6.50 -2.27
CA ALA A 74 -12.02 5.33 -1.44
C ALA A 74 -13.51 4.92 -1.48
N HIS A 75 -13.95 4.33 -2.59
CA HIS A 75 -15.33 3.91 -2.79
C HIS A 75 -15.61 2.46 -2.39
N SER A 76 -14.57 1.66 -2.13
CA SER A 76 -14.71 0.25 -1.76
C SER A 76 -15.03 0.08 -0.26
N PRO A 77 -15.78 -0.97 0.13
CA PRO A 77 -15.99 -1.29 1.53
C PRO A 77 -14.65 -1.53 2.24
N VAL A 78 -14.55 -1.06 3.48
CA VAL A 78 -13.38 -1.30 4.34
C VAL A 78 -13.45 -2.74 4.85
N ARG A 79 -12.73 -3.64 4.17
CA ARG A 79 -12.71 -5.09 4.48
C ARG A 79 -11.82 -5.43 5.67
N GLY A 80 -10.85 -4.57 5.97
CA GLY A 80 -9.85 -4.78 7.01
C GLY A 80 -8.61 -3.93 6.75
N THR A 81 -7.57 -4.20 7.51
CA THR A 81 -6.24 -3.57 7.39
C THR A 81 -5.27 -4.56 6.75
N HIS A 82 -4.37 -4.06 5.89
CA HIS A 82 -3.23 -4.86 5.44
C HIS A 82 -2.13 -4.81 6.49
N ASN A 83 -1.42 -5.91 6.71
CA ASN A 83 -0.26 -5.92 7.58
C ASN A 83 0.85 -5.02 7.00
N LYS A 84 1.01 -3.82 7.58
CA LYS A 84 2.01 -2.82 7.15
C LYS A 84 3.41 -3.09 7.68
N ARG A 85 3.58 -4.15 8.49
CA ARG A 85 4.89 -4.55 9.04
C ARG A 85 5.66 -5.46 8.08
N LEU A 86 4.98 -6.07 7.10
CA LEU A 86 5.56 -7.09 6.23
C LEU A 86 6.62 -6.54 5.28
N ILE A 87 6.42 -5.36 4.70
CA ILE A 87 7.37 -4.79 3.74
C ILE A 87 8.15 -3.66 4.39
N ARG A 88 9.48 -3.73 4.28
CA ARG A 88 10.39 -2.63 4.59
C ARG A 88 11.11 -2.19 3.32
N LEU A 89 10.93 -0.94 2.95
CA LEU A 89 11.64 -0.29 1.87
C LEU A 89 12.81 0.50 2.44
N THR A 90 14.03 0.23 2.00
CA THR A 90 15.16 1.15 2.25
C THR A 90 15.18 2.18 1.13
N VAL A 91 15.23 3.47 1.47
CA VAL A 91 15.20 4.56 0.47
C VAL A 91 16.48 5.38 0.44
N ASP A 92 16.72 6.08 -0.66
CA ASP A 92 17.84 7.00 -0.86
C ASP A 92 17.72 8.23 0.05
N SER A 93 18.22 8.05 1.27
CA SER A 93 18.22 9.09 2.30
C SER A 93 19.09 10.30 1.94
N ALA A 94 20.06 10.16 1.02
CA ALA A 94 20.90 11.28 0.60
C ALA A 94 20.10 12.19 -0.34
N TRP A 95 19.39 11.60 -1.30
CA TRP A 95 18.47 12.32 -2.18
C TRP A 95 17.34 13.00 -1.40
N LEU A 96 16.68 12.31 -0.46
CA LEU A 96 15.60 12.89 0.35
C LEU A 96 16.05 14.13 1.13
N LYS A 97 17.27 14.13 1.67
CA LYS A 97 17.80 15.26 2.45
C LYS A 97 18.09 16.50 1.60
N GLN A 98 18.15 16.36 0.28
CA GLN A 98 18.32 17.48 -0.65
C GLN A 98 16.98 18.13 -0.99
N GLN A 99 15.84 17.51 -0.63
CA GLN A 99 14.52 18.04 -0.93
C GLN A 99 14.05 19.02 0.16
N ASP A 100 13.60 20.21 -0.23
CA ASP A 100 13.03 21.21 0.68
C ASP A 100 11.69 20.79 1.30
N THR A 101 11.09 19.76 0.71
CA THR A 101 9.83 19.10 1.09
C THR A 101 10.05 17.90 2.03
N PHE A 102 11.29 17.66 2.48
CA PHE A 102 11.62 16.64 3.46
C PHE A 102 11.82 17.24 4.87
N TYR A 103 11.09 16.69 5.84
CA TYR A 103 11.04 17.22 7.22
C TYR A 103 11.35 16.11 8.21
N SER A 104 12.17 16.39 9.22
CA SER A 104 12.06 15.64 10.47
C SER A 104 10.70 15.92 11.10
N PHE A 105 10.15 14.97 11.83
CA PHE A 105 8.81 15.12 12.39
C PHE A 105 8.67 16.36 13.28
N LYS A 106 9.69 16.68 14.08
CA LYS A 106 9.76 17.92 14.86
C LYS A 106 9.71 19.20 13.99
N LYS A 107 10.35 19.20 12.82
CA LYS A 107 10.31 20.33 11.88
C LYS A 107 8.93 20.43 11.22
N LEU A 108 8.31 19.30 10.90
CA LEU A 108 6.95 19.24 10.33
C LEU A 108 5.91 19.83 11.30
N LEU A 109 5.98 19.46 12.59
CA LEU A 109 5.08 20.00 13.61
C LEU A 109 5.17 21.53 13.69
N ARG A 110 6.38 22.09 13.63
CA ARG A 110 6.58 23.56 13.59
C ARG A 110 6.01 24.18 12.32
N LYS A 111 6.20 23.54 11.16
CA LYS A 111 5.66 24.00 9.87
C LYS A 111 4.13 24.14 9.91
N TYR A 112 3.45 23.24 10.61
CA TYR A 112 1.99 23.24 10.76
C TYR A 112 1.52 23.81 12.10
N GLU A 113 2.38 24.53 12.83
CA GLU A 113 2.03 25.20 14.10
C GLU A 113 1.41 24.25 15.15
N GLN A 114 1.82 22.98 15.12
CA GLN A 114 1.29 21.96 16.01
C GLN A 114 1.95 22.03 17.38
N PRO A 115 1.20 21.79 18.48
CA PRO A 115 1.75 21.73 19.82
C PRO A 115 2.86 20.68 19.93
N SER A 116 3.94 20.97 20.67
CA SER A 116 5.03 20.02 20.87
C SER A 116 4.59 18.71 21.50
N VAL A 117 3.60 18.76 22.40
CA VAL A 117 2.99 17.58 23.04
C VAL A 117 2.30 16.65 22.04
N TRP A 118 1.88 17.16 20.87
CA TRP A 118 1.26 16.35 19.83
C TRP A 118 2.21 15.27 19.31
N ALA A 119 3.51 15.57 19.24
CA ALA A 119 4.53 14.59 18.87
C ALA A 119 4.51 13.37 19.81
N THR A 120 4.43 13.64 21.11
CA THR A 120 4.41 12.63 22.15
C THR A 120 3.12 11.83 22.10
N ILE A 121 1.96 12.48 21.92
CA ILE A 121 0.66 11.81 21.79
C ILE A 121 0.68 10.83 20.61
N LEU A 122 1.12 11.29 19.42
CA LEU A 122 1.24 10.41 18.25
C LEU A 122 2.25 9.27 18.48
N GLY A 123 3.36 9.55 19.17
CA GLY A 123 4.31 8.53 19.59
C GLY A 123 3.68 7.44 20.48
N ILE A 124 2.77 7.81 21.39
CA ILE A 124 2.04 6.90 22.27
C ILE A 124 1.01 6.10 21.47
N GLN A 125 0.29 6.76 20.56
CA GLN A 125 -0.64 6.10 19.63
C GLN A 125 0.04 5.05 18.76
N GLY A 126 1.35 5.20 18.54
CA GLY A 126 2.17 4.18 17.87
C GLY A 126 2.26 2.84 18.60
N TRP A 127 1.86 2.79 19.88
CA TRP A 127 1.90 1.60 20.75
C TRP A 127 0.53 1.19 21.29
N VAL A 128 -0.33 2.15 21.64
CA VAL A 128 -1.59 1.90 22.34
C VAL A 128 -2.68 2.88 21.92
N LYS A 129 -3.95 2.48 21.99
CA LYS A 129 -5.08 3.40 21.82
C LYS A 129 -5.16 4.35 23.02
N THR A 130 -4.94 5.64 22.78
CA THR A 130 -4.86 6.65 23.86
C THR A 130 -6.18 6.86 24.59
N GLU A 131 -7.31 6.61 23.94
CA GLU A 131 -8.66 6.68 24.53
C GLU A 131 -8.89 5.66 25.66
N ASN A 132 -8.08 4.59 25.72
CA ASN A 132 -8.19 3.54 26.74
C ASN A 132 -7.27 3.79 27.95
N LEU A 133 -6.54 4.90 27.97
CA LEU A 133 -5.58 5.20 29.03
C LEU A 133 -6.18 6.17 30.06
N SER A 134 -5.92 5.90 31.34
CA SER A 134 -6.10 6.92 32.38
C SER A 134 -5.03 8.03 32.28
N ASP A 135 -5.29 9.18 32.89
CA ASP A 135 -4.32 10.29 32.97
C ASP A 135 -2.97 9.86 33.56
N SER A 136 -3.00 8.95 34.54
CA SER A 136 -1.80 8.41 35.18
C SER A 136 -0.95 7.55 34.22
N GLU A 137 -1.62 6.76 33.38
CA GLU A 137 -0.98 5.92 32.38
C GLU A 137 -0.45 6.75 31.23
N LEU A 138 -1.20 7.77 30.80
CA LEU A 138 -0.76 8.72 29.79
C LEU A 138 0.52 9.42 30.27
N LYS A 139 0.56 9.91 31.51
CA LYS A 139 1.75 10.54 32.12
C LYS A 139 2.94 9.58 32.25
N ARG A 140 2.71 8.29 32.41
CA ARG A 140 3.76 7.27 32.38
C ARG A 140 4.30 7.08 30.96
N TRP A 141 3.41 7.01 29.99
CA TRP A 141 3.75 6.84 28.58
C TRP A 141 4.55 8.00 28.00
N THR A 142 4.26 9.25 28.38
CA THR A 142 5.03 10.43 27.92
C THR A 142 6.51 10.38 28.31
N LYS A 143 6.86 9.60 29.34
CA LYS A 143 8.24 9.40 29.80
C LYS A 143 8.87 8.11 29.27
N SER A 144 8.15 7.34 28.44
CA SER A 144 8.61 6.05 27.98
C SER A 144 9.76 6.19 26.98
N PRO A 145 10.89 5.49 27.17
CA PRO A 145 11.97 5.47 26.19
C PRO A 145 11.62 4.66 24.93
N LYS A 146 10.45 4.01 24.90
CA LYS A 146 9.99 3.21 23.74
C LYS A 146 9.40 4.06 22.63
N LEU A 147 9.06 5.33 22.88
CA LEU A 147 8.46 6.20 21.88
C LEU A 147 9.43 6.40 20.71
N LYS A 148 8.91 6.34 19.48
CA LYS A 148 9.74 6.39 18.26
C LYS A 148 9.63 7.69 17.50
N HIS A 149 8.83 8.66 17.95
CA HIS A 149 8.52 9.87 17.19
C HIS A 149 9.75 10.71 16.80
N ASP A 150 10.83 10.66 17.58
CA ASP A 150 12.10 11.33 17.24
C ASP A 150 12.86 10.69 16.06
N THR A 151 12.47 9.49 15.66
CA THR A 151 13.03 8.78 14.49
C THR A 151 12.25 9.03 13.22
N TRP A 152 11.13 9.77 13.27
CA TRP A 152 10.21 9.92 12.15
C TRP A 152 10.56 11.09 11.25
N TYR A 153 10.33 10.89 9.96
CA TYR A 153 10.51 11.88 8.91
C TYR A 153 9.32 11.82 7.95
N VAL A 154 9.04 12.93 7.29
CA VAL A 154 7.95 13.04 6.32
C VAL A 154 8.44 13.76 5.07
N HIS A 155 8.07 13.22 3.91
CA HIS A 155 8.23 13.86 2.61
C HIS A 155 6.84 14.19 2.06
N ILE A 156 6.64 15.41 1.57
CA ILE A 156 5.33 15.86 1.07
C ILE A 156 5.18 15.82 -0.46
N GLU A 157 6.15 15.23 -1.14
CA GLU A 157 6.14 14.98 -2.59
C GLU A 157 6.35 13.48 -2.88
N THR A 158 6.36 13.12 -4.16
CA THR A 158 6.64 11.74 -4.60
C THR A 158 8.11 11.40 -4.39
N LEU A 159 8.39 10.31 -3.69
CA LEU A 159 9.69 9.63 -3.79
C LEU A 159 9.65 8.70 -5.00
N PRO A 160 10.46 8.94 -6.06
CA PRO A 160 10.45 8.09 -7.26
C PRO A 160 10.88 6.66 -6.96
N ILE A 161 10.39 5.69 -7.75
CA ILE A 161 10.73 4.27 -7.59
C ILE A 161 12.24 4.03 -7.65
N GLU A 162 12.98 4.78 -8.48
CA GLU A 162 14.43 4.70 -8.62
C GLU A 162 15.19 5.05 -7.32
N ARG A 163 14.51 5.67 -6.36
CA ARG A 163 15.06 6.03 -5.04
C ARG A 163 14.73 5.00 -3.97
N ILE A 164 14.04 3.90 -4.32
CA ILE A 164 13.89 2.71 -3.48
C ILE A 164 15.13 1.83 -3.71
N LEU A 165 15.97 1.73 -2.68
CA LEU A 165 17.25 1.03 -2.76
C LEU A 165 17.12 -0.47 -2.49
N SER A 166 16.14 -0.87 -1.68
CA SER A 166 15.83 -2.29 -1.44
C SER A 166 14.38 -2.48 -1.03
N ILE A 167 13.85 -3.65 -1.35
CA ILE A 167 12.52 -4.11 -0.94
C ILE A 167 12.75 -5.40 -0.15
N GLU A 168 12.33 -5.40 1.12
CA GLU A 168 12.53 -6.54 2.02
C GLU A 168 11.20 -6.99 2.62
N PHE A 169 11.04 -8.29 2.83
CA PHE A 169 9.90 -8.94 3.46
C PHE A 169 10.26 -9.46 4.86
N MET A 170 9.37 -9.27 5.82
CA MET A 170 9.50 -9.83 7.17
C MET A 170 9.09 -11.31 7.19
N GLU A 171 10.02 -12.22 6.89
CA GLU A 171 9.77 -13.67 6.88
C GLU A 171 9.39 -14.18 8.28
N LYS A 172 10.06 -13.66 9.31
CA LYS A 172 9.86 -13.95 10.73
C LYS A 172 10.00 -12.65 11.53
N PRO A 173 9.50 -12.58 12.78
CA PRO A 173 9.66 -11.37 13.59
C PRO A 173 11.10 -10.86 13.57
N ASP A 174 11.27 -9.58 13.23
CA ASP A 174 12.55 -8.87 13.11
C ASP A 174 13.52 -9.34 12.00
N VAL A 175 13.17 -10.37 11.24
CA VAL A 175 14.01 -10.92 10.16
C VAL A 175 13.46 -10.50 8.81
N TYR A 176 14.17 -9.56 8.17
CA TYR A 176 13.87 -9.07 6.83
C TYR A 176 14.78 -9.73 5.79
N VAL A 177 14.18 -10.29 4.74
CA VAL A 177 14.85 -10.93 3.61
C VAL A 177 14.50 -10.20 2.31
N PRO A 178 15.30 -10.30 1.23
CA PRO A 178 14.93 -9.74 -0.07
C PRO A 178 13.53 -10.20 -0.50
N TYR A 179 12.69 -9.25 -0.92
CA TYR A 179 11.34 -9.56 -1.36
C TYR A 179 11.35 -10.31 -2.69
N ASP A 180 10.44 -11.28 -2.78
CA ASP A 180 10.18 -12.09 -3.96
C ASP A 180 8.66 -12.28 -4.05
N PHE A 181 8.10 -12.04 -5.22
CA PHE A 181 6.65 -12.04 -5.37
C PHE A 181 6.04 -13.44 -5.19
N GLU A 182 6.68 -14.48 -5.73
CA GLU A 182 6.13 -15.83 -5.67
C GLU A 182 6.26 -16.43 -4.27
N LEU A 183 7.41 -16.21 -3.62
CA LEU A 183 7.66 -16.74 -2.27
C LEU A 183 6.89 -15.99 -1.20
N HIS A 184 6.73 -14.67 -1.33
CA HIS A 184 6.21 -13.82 -0.26
C HIS A 184 4.92 -13.07 -0.63
N GLY A 185 4.85 -12.56 -1.86
CA GLY A 185 3.83 -11.61 -2.28
C GLY A 185 2.47 -12.22 -2.61
N ARG A 186 2.46 -13.32 -3.38
CA ARG A 186 1.24 -13.90 -3.95
C ARG A 186 0.21 -14.24 -2.88
N LEU A 187 0.60 -15.01 -1.87
CA LEU A 187 -0.32 -15.41 -0.79
C LEU A 187 -0.85 -14.22 0.02
N GLU A 188 -0.02 -13.19 0.26
CA GLU A 188 -0.45 -11.99 0.97
C GLU A 188 -1.42 -11.12 0.16
N LEU A 189 -1.29 -11.08 -1.17
CA LEU A 189 -2.27 -10.46 -2.05
C LEU A 189 -3.61 -11.23 -2.04
N GLU A 190 -3.57 -12.56 -2.09
CA GLU A 190 -4.78 -13.38 -2.10
C GLU A 190 -5.61 -13.20 -0.82
N LYS A 191 -4.95 -13.06 0.35
CA LYS A 191 -5.63 -12.70 1.61
C LYS A 191 -6.45 -11.42 1.50
N SER A 192 -6.00 -10.49 0.65
CA SER A 192 -6.65 -9.21 0.37
C SER A 192 -7.69 -9.28 -0.75
N GLY A 193 -7.97 -10.48 -1.29
CA GLY A 193 -8.89 -10.68 -2.41
C GLY A 193 -8.33 -10.28 -3.77
N LEU A 194 -7.03 -9.99 -3.85
CA LEU A 194 -6.29 -9.65 -5.06
C LEU A 194 -5.62 -10.92 -5.60
N TYR A 195 -6.04 -11.41 -6.76
CA TYR A 195 -5.54 -12.67 -7.31
C TYR A 195 -4.76 -12.41 -8.60
N SER A 196 -3.45 -12.66 -8.57
CA SER A 196 -2.59 -12.50 -9.74
C SER A 196 -2.54 -13.75 -10.61
N ILE A 197 -2.24 -13.54 -11.90
CA ILE A 197 -1.95 -14.62 -12.84
C ILE A 197 -0.70 -15.41 -12.40
N THR A 198 -0.54 -16.62 -12.91
CA THR A 198 0.57 -17.52 -12.56
C THR A 198 1.91 -17.05 -13.14
N ALA A 199 3.02 -17.57 -12.63
CA ALA A 199 4.35 -17.27 -13.16
C ALA A 199 4.48 -17.70 -14.64
N GLU A 200 3.87 -18.82 -15.01
CA GLU A 200 3.81 -19.31 -16.39
C GLU A 200 3.05 -18.35 -17.30
N GLN A 201 1.93 -17.80 -16.82
CA GLN A 201 1.14 -16.81 -17.56
C GLN A 201 1.86 -15.47 -17.69
N PHE A 202 2.61 -15.03 -16.67
CA PHE A 202 3.47 -13.86 -16.78
C PHE A 202 4.52 -14.06 -17.87
N LYS A 203 5.18 -15.22 -17.89
CA LYS A 203 6.17 -15.56 -18.90
C LYS A 203 5.57 -15.54 -20.32
N GLU A 204 4.43 -16.20 -20.51
CA GLU A 204 3.71 -16.19 -21.80
C GLU A 204 3.37 -14.76 -22.24
N LEU A 205 2.81 -13.95 -21.33
CA LEU A 205 2.40 -12.58 -21.62
C LEU A 205 3.59 -11.68 -22.00
N ASN A 206 4.72 -11.81 -21.31
CA ASN A 206 5.93 -11.02 -21.61
C ASN A 206 6.56 -11.45 -22.94
N GLU A 207 6.53 -12.74 -23.28
CA GLU A 207 7.01 -13.26 -24.57
C GLU A 207 6.20 -12.71 -25.76
N ILE A 208 4.88 -12.57 -25.61
CA ILE A 208 4.01 -12.06 -26.67
C ILE A 208 3.95 -10.53 -26.72
N SER A 209 4.04 -9.83 -25.57
CA SER A 209 3.89 -8.37 -25.55
C SER A 209 5.13 -7.65 -26.05
N GLN A 210 6.33 -8.21 -25.86
CA GLN A 210 7.67 -7.70 -26.21
C GLN A 210 8.06 -6.32 -25.66
N GLU A 211 7.12 -5.41 -25.52
CA GLU A 211 7.25 -4.04 -24.98
C GLU A 211 7.02 -4.00 -23.46
N GLU A 212 6.16 -4.88 -22.93
CA GLU A 212 5.76 -4.86 -21.53
C GLU A 212 6.37 -6.02 -20.74
N ASP A 213 7.08 -5.71 -19.65
CA ASP A 213 7.66 -6.71 -18.72
C ASP A 213 6.95 -6.80 -17.35
N PHE A 214 5.99 -7.70 -17.20
CA PHE A 214 5.28 -7.90 -15.94
C PHE A 214 6.07 -8.85 -15.02
N THR A 215 6.31 -8.44 -13.78
CA THR A 215 7.27 -9.11 -12.88
C THR A 215 6.65 -9.68 -11.61
N GLY A 216 5.35 -9.45 -11.39
CA GLY A 216 4.57 -10.00 -10.29
C GLY A 216 3.66 -8.98 -9.63
N GLY A 217 2.38 -9.33 -9.44
CA GLY A 217 1.41 -8.48 -8.74
C GLY A 217 0.83 -7.32 -9.55
N GLU A 218 1.31 -7.04 -10.76
CA GLU A 218 0.80 -5.96 -11.59
C GLU A 218 -0.40 -6.38 -12.44
N VAL A 219 -0.49 -7.66 -12.81
CA VAL A 219 -1.65 -8.26 -13.48
C VAL A 219 -2.47 -9.04 -12.47
N LEU A 220 -3.71 -8.60 -12.22
CA LEU A 220 -4.54 -9.17 -11.18
C LEU A 220 -6.03 -9.08 -11.46
N VAL A 221 -6.77 -9.93 -10.76
CA VAL A 221 -8.23 -9.97 -10.72
C VAL A 221 -8.71 -9.55 -9.33
N ILE A 222 -9.67 -8.63 -9.30
CA ILE A 222 -10.37 -8.22 -8.09
C ILE A 222 -11.85 -8.01 -8.37
N CYS A 223 -12.72 -8.57 -7.54
CA CYS A 223 -14.14 -8.30 -7.52
C CYS A 223 -14.41 -7.10 -6.58
N PRO A 224 -14.76 -5.91 -7.13
CA PRO A 224 -14.97 -4.73 -6.30
C PRO A 224 -16.34 -4.72 -5.62
N LYS A 225 -17.34 -5.35 -6.25
CA LYS A 225 -18.74 -5.44 -5.77
C LYS A 225 -19.45 -6.68 -6.38
N PRO A 226 -20.52 -7.21 -5.75
CA PRO A 226 -21.11 -8.51 -6.13
C PRO A 226 -21.64 -8.62 -7.57
N ASP A 227 -22.11 -7.49 -8.12
CA ASP A 227 -22.73 -7.33 -9.44
C ASP A 227 -21.74 -6.81 -10.51
N ALA A 228 -20.46 -6.66 -10.18
CA ALA A 228 -19.46 -6.21 -11.14
C ALA A 228 -19.29 -7.21 -12.29
N GLU A 229 -19.08 -6.70 -13.50
CA GLU A 229 -18.65 -7.50 -14.65
C GLU A 229 -17.26 -8.11 -14.37
N PRO A 230 -17.02 -9.40 -14.68
CA PRO A 230 -15.71 -10.01 -14.50
C PRO A 230 -14.61 -9.31 -15.29
N THR A 231 -13.60 -8.81 -14.58
CA THR A 231 -12.52 -8.02 -15.15
C THR A 231 -11.15 -8.43 -14.63
N ILE A 232 -10.14 -8.19 -15.45
CA ILE A 232 -8.72 -8.30 -15.11
C ILE A 232 -8.07 -6.93 -15.31
N VAL A 233 -7.15 -6.58 -14.42
CA VAL A 233 -6.42 -5.32 -14.43
C VAL A 233 -4.96 -5.58 -14.77
N PHE A 234 -4.44 -4.85 -15.75
CA PHE A 234 -3.03 -4.81 -16.11
C PHE A 234 -2.46 -3.47 -15.67
N ARG A 235 -1.48 -3.49 -14.78
CA ARG A 235 -0.85 -2.27 -14.27
C ARG A 235 0.60 -2.19 -14.70
N LYS A 236 1.04 -0.96 -14.96
CA LYS A 236 2.42 -0.58 -15.23
C LYS A 236 2.65 0.79 -14.63
N ARG A 237 3.90 1.25 -14.65
CA ARG A 237 4.28 2.55 -14.09
C ARG A 237 3.35 3.65 -14.60
N ASN A 238 2.57 4.22 -13.68
CA ASN A 238 1.57 5.26 -13.95
C ASN A 238 0.54 4.86 -15.04
N SER A 239 0.17 3.58 -15.09
CA SER A 239 -0.73 3.03 -16.09
C SER A 239 -1.56 1.89 -15.52
N ALA A 240 -2.86 1.89 -15.81
CA ALA A 240 -3.74 0.77 -15.53
C ALA A 240 -4.73 0.58 -16.68
N HIS A 241 -4.92 -0.67 -17.11
CA HIS A 241 -5.89 -1.04 -18.14
C HIS A 241 -6.76 -2.17 -17.62
N VAL A 242 -8.07 -2.04 -17.83
CA VAL A 242 -9.06 -3.00 -17.35
C VAL A 242 -9.70 -3.67 -18.55
N PHE A 243 -9.70 -5.01 -18.58
CA PHE A 243 -10.31 -5.78 -19.65
C PHE A 243 -11.42 -6.67 -19.09
N ALA A 244 -12.53 -6.80 -19.82
CA ALA A 244 -13.55 -7.80 -19.53
C ALA A 244 -12.99 -9.21 -19.81
N ILE A 245 -13.17 -10.12 -18.86
CA ILE A 245 -12.64 -11.49 -18.97
C ILE A 245 -13.42 -12.30 -20.02
N SER A 246 -14.70 -12.00 -20.21
CA SER A 246 -15.61 -12.72 -21.10
C SER A 246 -15.24 -12.62 -22.58
N ASP A 247 -14.83 -11.43 -23.02
CA ASP A 247 -14.63 -11.12 -24.44
C ASP A 247 -13.33 -10.36 -24.72
N GLY A 248 -12.50 -10.08 -23.69
CA GLY A 248 -11.25 -9.33 -23.83
C GLY A 248 -11.45 -7.87 -24.22
N ARG A 249 -12.65 -7.29 -24.06
CA ARG A 249 -12.91 -5.88 -24.39
C ARG A 249 -12.23 -4.96 -23.38
N LEU A 250 -11.58 -3.91 -23.86
CA LEU A 250 -11.05 -2.84 -23.00
C LEU A 250 -12.22 -2.08 -22.36
N MET A 251 -12.26 -2.09 -21.04
CA MET A 251 -13.32 -1.51 -20.22
C MET A 251 -12.98 -0.10 -19.73
N GLY A 252 -11.69 0.17 -19.57
CA GLY A 252 -11.19 1.48 -19.16
C GLY A 252 -9.68 1.48 -19.02
N SER A 253 -9.12 2.68 -18.95
CA SER A 253 -7.72 2.89 -18.69
C SER A 253 -7.50 4.12 -17.81
N GLN A 254 -6.38 4.15 -17.11
CA GLN A 254 -5.91 5.27 -16.31
C GLN A 254 -4.43 5.51 -16.58
N GLY A 255 -4.02 6.78 -16.61
CA GLY A 255 -2.63 7.16 -16.81
C GLY A 255 -2.18 6.98 -18.26
N THR A 256 -0.94 6.55 -18.47
CA THR A 256 -0.39 6.36 -19.81
C THR A 256 -1.02 5.15 -20.49
N THR A 257 -1.70 5.37 -21.61
CA THR A 257 -2.31 4.28 -22.38
C THR A 257 -1.23 3.45 -23.08
N PHE A 258 -1.37 2.12 -23.08
CA PHE A 258 -0.50 1.24 -23.87
C PHE A 258 -0.70 1.48 -25.36
N ILE A 259 0.32 1.16 -26.15
CA ILE A 259 0.22 1.27 -27.60
C ILE A 259 -0.88 0.32 -28.14
N PRO A 260 -1.56 0.67 -29.25
CA PRO A 260 -2.68 -0.11 -29.78
C PRO A 260 -2.36 -1.58 -30.03
N GLU A 261 -1.15 -1.88 -30.49
CA GLU A 261 -0.66 -3.24 -30.75
C GLU A 261 -0.64 -4.07 -29.46
N SER A 262 -0.08 -3.53 -28.37
CA SER A 262 -0.07 -4.17 -27.05
C SER A 262 -1.48 -4.39 -26.51
N LEU A 263 -2.39 -3.41 -26.68
CA LEU A 263 -3.78 -3.55 -26.26
C LEU A 263 -4.49 -4.70 -27.00
N LYS A 264 -4.20 -4.88 -28.29
CA LYS A 264 -4.74 -5.99 -29.08
C LYS A 264 -4.18 -7.34 -28.61
N ILE A 265 -2.87 -7.42 -28.39
CA ILE A 265 -2.20 -8.63 -27.88
C ILE A 265 -2.79 -9.03 -26.52
N ILE A 266 -2.92 -8.07 -25.61
CA ILE A 266 -3.52 -8.29 -24.28
C ILE A 266 -4.98 -8.74 -24.40
N SER A 267 -5.78 -8.07 -25.24
CA SER A 267 -7.17 -8.44 -25.49
C SER A 267 -7.30 -9.89 -25.96
N ASP A 268 -6.46 -10.31 -26.91
CA ASP A 268 -6.50 -11.66 -27.46
C ASP A 268 -6.01 -12.71 -26.44
N TRP A 269 -4.97 -12.38 -25.65
CA TRP A 269 -4.51 -13.23 -24.55
C TRP A 269 -5.57 -13.42 -23.47
N VAL A 270 -6.30 -12.36 -23.10
CA VAL A 270 -7.42 -12.43 -22.13
C VAL A 270 -8.51 -13.38 -22.63
N LYS A 271 -8.89 -13.32 -23.91
CA LYS A 271 -9.88 -14.24 -24.50
C LYS A 271 -9.43 -15.70 -24.41
N GLN A 272 -8.18 -15.96 -24.79
CA GLN A 272 -7.58 -17.30 -24.77
C GLN A 272 -7.50 -17.88 -23.35
N ASN A 273 -7.27 -17.04 -22.35
CA ASN A 273 -7.11 -17.45 -20.95
C ASN A 273 -8.39 -17.28 -20.10
N SER A 274 -9.52 -16.90 -20.70
CA SER A 274 -10.77 -16.52 -20.02
C SER A 274 -11.22 -17.53 -18.96
N GLY A 275 -11.15 -18.84 -19.24
CA GLY A 275 -11.52 -19.88 -18.28
C GLY A 275 -10.70 -19.86 -16.98
N GLN A 276 -9.38 -19.67 -17.09
CA GLN A 276 -8.50 -19.58 -15.91
C GLN A 276 -8.71 -18.26 -15.16
N LEU A 277 -8.89 -17.16 -15.90
CA LEU A 277 -9.17 -15.84 -15.33
C LEU A 277 -10.51 -15.80 -14.57
N MET A 278 -11.54 -16.51 -15.09
CA MET A 278 -12.82 -16.66 -14.39
C MET A 278 -12.68 -17.42 -13.07
N ASN A 279 -11.76 -18.39 -12.97
CA ASN A 279 -11.50 -19.04 -11.69
C ASN A 279 -10.92 -18.05 -10.66
N LEU A 280 -10.00 -17.18 -11.07
CA LEU A 280 -9.48 -16.11 -10.20
C LEU A 280 -10.59 -15.13 -9.79
N TRP A 281 -11.48 -14.77 -10.73
CA TRP A 281 -12.63 -13.92 -10.45
C TRP A 281 -13.55 -14.52 -9.40
N ASN A 282 -13.90 -15.80 -9.55
CA ASN A 282 -14.77 -16.49 -8.59
C ASN A 282 -14.16 -16.52 -7.18
N ARG A 283 -12.84 -16.80 -7.07
CA ARG A 283 -12.12 -16.72 -5.78
C ARG A 283 -12.15 -15.31 -5.18
N SER A 284 -12.03 -14.27 -6.00
CA SER A 284 -12.14 -12.88 -5.56
C SER A 284 -13.55 -12.52 -5.10
N LYS A 285 -14.57 -12.97 -5.82
CA LYS A 285 -15.97 -12.79 -5.44
C LYS A 285 -16.29 -13.51 -4.14
N GLU A 286 -15.87 -14.77 -3.98
CA GLU A 286 -16.03 -15.52 -2.73
C GLU A 286 -15.37 -14.81 -1.54
N ASN A 287 -14.16 -14.25 -1.75
CA ASN A 287 -13.48 -13.45 -0.72
C ASN A 287 -14.29 -12.20 -0.34
N LEU A 288 -14.82 -11.47 -1.32
CA LEU A 288 -15.69 -10.31 -1.08
C LEU A 288 -16.92 -10.69 -0.25
N MET A 289 -17.61 -11.78 -0.60
CA MET A 289 -18.85 -12.20 0.08
C MET A 289 -18.66 -12.56 1.56
N ARG A 290 -17.42 -12.79 2.04
CA ARG A 290 -17.14 -13.02 3.47
C ARG A 290 -17.29 -11.77 4.33
N TYR A 291 -17.29 -10.58 3.72
CA TYR A 291 -17.34 -9.29 4.41
C TYR A 291 -18.68 -8.58 4.23
N ASP A 292 -19.50 -9.01 3.27
CA ASP A 292 -20.86 -8.48 3.00
C ASP A 292 -21.97 -9.34 3.65
N SER A 293 -21.61 -10.39 4.39
CA SER A 293 -22.50 -11.26 5.18
C SER A 293 -22.56 -10.84 6.64
#